data_AF-A0AA43ERL1-F1
#
_entry.id   AF-A0AA43ERL1-F1
#
_cell.length_a   1.000
_cell.length_b   1.000
_cell.length_c   1.000
_cell.angle_alpha   90.00
_cell.angle_beta   90.00
_cell.angle_gamma   90.00
#
_symmetry.space_group_name_H-M   'P 1'
#
loop_
_entity.id
_entity.type
_entity.pdbx_description
1 polymer ?
#
loop_
_entity_poly.entity_id
_entity_poly.type
_entity_poly.pdbx_seq_one_letter_code
_entity_poly.pdbx_strand_id
1 'polypeptide(L)'
;MNDHELHRIVQYVTASTSYARETVGDILRVGLRELSALATYSTRSFDRETLLEYVSQWTIKQTGQPEPLVREVLGCAGRWLDEVADELAKRQPELSGLSSHDEGDSEVA
;
A
#
# COMPACT_ATOMS: atom_id res chain seq x y z
N MET A 1 -8.07 1.09 -6.12
CA MET A 1 -7.32 0.60 -7.28
C MET A 1 -8.28 0.05 -8.32
N ASN A 2 -8.16 0.48 -9.57
CA ASN A 2 -9.01 0.03 -10.68
C ASN A 2 -8.29 -0.99 -11.58
N ASP A 3 -9.02 -1.80 -12.34
CA ASP A 3 -8.45 -2.86 -13.21
C ASP A 3 -7.50 -2.32 -14.28
N HIS A 4 -7.74 -1.10 -14.77
CA HIS A 4 -6.85 -0.43 -15.71
C HIS A 4 -5.45 -0.14 -15.12
N GLU A 5 -5.41 0.27 -13.84
CA GLU A 5 -4.16 0.53 -13.14
C GLU A 5 -3.39 -0.76 -12.90
N LEU A 6 -4.10 -1.81 -12.48
CA LEU A 6 -3.51 -3.14 -12.30
C LEU A 6 -2.90 -3.65 -13.60
N HIS A 7 -3.61 -3.57 -14.73
CA HIS A 7 -3.08 -3.98 -16.03
C HIS A 7 -1.81 -3.22 -16.43
N ARG A 8 -1.76 -1.90 -16.18
CA ARG A 8 -0.58 -1.08 -16.47
C ARG A 8 0.62 -1.49 -15.63
N ILE A 9 0.43 -1.74 -14.34
CA ILE A 9 1.50 -2.16 -13.44
C ILE A 9 2.00 -3.56 -13.82
N VAL A 10 1.09 -4.49 -14.11
CA VAL A 10 1.47 -5.83 -14.60
C VAL A 10 2.32 -5.74 -15.85
N GLN A 11 1.92 -4.93 -16.84
CA GLN A 11 2.71 -4.73 -18.06
C GLN A 11 4.09 -4.15 -17.77
N TYR A 12 4.17 -3.13 -16.91
CA TYR A 12 5.44 -2.52 -16.52
C TYR A 12 6.36 -3.51 -15.82
N VAL A 13 5.89 -4.18 -14.76
CA VAL A 13 6.71 -5.11 -13.98
C VAL A 13 7.12 -6.33 -14.80
N THR A 14 6.24 -6.85 -15.66
CA THR A 14 6.62 -7.91 -16.60
C THR A 14 7.68 -7.42 -17.61
N ALA A 15 7.69 -6.15 -18.01
CA ALA A 15 8.75 -5.62 -18.87
C ALA A 15 10.05 -5.34 -18.10
N SER A 16 9.98 -5.12 -16.79
CA SER A 16 11.12 -4.85 -15.90
C SER A 16 11.70 -6.09 -15.22
N THR A 17 11.06 -7.25 -15.37
CA THR A 17 11.48 -8.53 -14.76
C THR A 17 11.47 -9.64 -15.82
N SER A 18 12.12 -10.76 -15.54
CA SER A 18 12.09 -11.94 -16.42
C SER A 18 10.93 -12.89 -16.13
N TYR A 19 9.97 -12.50 -15.28
CA TYR A 19 8.90 -13.36 -14.80
C TYR A 19 7.70 -13.39 -15.76
N ALA A 20 6.98 -14.52 -15.78
CA ALA A 20 5.79 -14.67 -16.58
C ALA A 20 4.71 -13.66 -16.16
N ARG A 21 4.01 -13.10 -17.15
CA ARG A 21 2.93 -12.12 -16.93
C ARG A 21 1.86 -12.61 -15.97
N GLU A 22 1.51 -13.88 -16.06
CA GLU A 22 0.51 -14.53 -15.20
C GLU A 22 0.97 -14.51 -13.73
N THR A 23 2.20 -14.94 -13.47
CA THR A 23 2.81 -14.92 -12.12
C THR A 23 2.88 -13.51 -11.56
N VAL A 24 3.35 -12.54 -12.36
CA VAL A 24 3.39 -11.12 -11.97
C VAL A 24 1.98 -10.60 -11.69
N GLY A 25 1.02 -10.97 -12.53
CA GLY A 25 -0.40 -10.64 -12.39
C GLY A 25 -1.01 -11.11 -11.07
N ASP A 26 -0.75 -12.36 -10.70
CA ASP A 26 -1.29 -12.94 -9.47
C ASP A 26 -0.70 -12.28 -8.22
N ILE A 27 0.63 -12.06 -8.21
CA ILE A 27 1.32 -11.40 -7.10
C ILE A 27 0.82 -9.97 -6.92
N LEU A 28 0.77 -9.19 -8.00
CA LEU A 28 0.28 -7.82 -7.94
C LEU A 28 -1.20 -7.76 -7.56
N ARG A 29 -2.04 -8.63 -8.12
CA ARG A 29 -3.47 -8.65 -7.75
C ARG A 29 -3.66 -8.90 -6.26
N VAL A 30 -2.93 -9.86 -5.68
CA VAL A 30 -3.05 -10.19 -4.25
C VAL A 30 -2.45 -9.08 -3.38
N GLY A 31 -1.20 -8.69 -3.63
CA GLY A 31 -0.48 -7.72 -2.79
C GLY A 31 -1.12 -6.34 -2.83
N LEU A 32 -1.50 -5.85 -4.02
CA LEU A 32 -2.11 -4.52 -4.16
C LEU A 32 -3.55 -4.50 -3.61
N ARG A 33 -4.27 -5.63 -3.63
CA ARG A 33 -5.59 -5.73 -2.95
C ARG A 33 -5.42 -5.60 -1.44
N GLU A 34 -4.43 -6.26 -0.85
CA GLU A 34 -4.16 -6.18 0.58
C GLU A 34 -3.77 -4.77 1.00
N LEU A 35 -2.88 -4.13 0.23
CA LEU A 35 -2.47 -2.76 0.49
C LEU A 35 -3.64 -1.76 0.37
N SER A 36 -4.57 -1.98 -0.57
CA SER A 36 -5.81 -1.20 -0.64
C SER A 36 -6.71 -1.41 0.59
N ALA A 37 -6.77 -2.64 1.13
CA ALA A 37 -7.51 -2.94 2.35
C ALA A 37 -6.86 -2.28 3.57
N LEU A 38 -5.52 -2.36 3.70
CA LEU A 38 -4.78 -1.66 4.75
C LEU A 38 -5.02 -0.15 4.69
N ALA A 39 -4.93 0.47 3.50
CA ALA A 39 -5.21 1.89 3.31
C ALA A 39 -6.62 2.30 3.77
N THR A 40 -7.59 1.37 3.66
CA THR A 40 -8.99 1.63 4.01
C THR A 40 -9.26 1.42 5.50
N TYR A 41 -8.71 0.37 6.10
CA TYR A 41 -9.12 -0.12 7.41
C TYR A 41 -8.06 0.02 8.51
N SER A 42 -6.80 0.26 8.17
CA SER A 42 -5.74 0.38 9.17
C SER A 42 -5.72 1.77 9.79
N THR A 43 -5.56 1.83 11.11
CA THR A 43 -5.30 3.06 11.88
C THR A 43 -3.81 3.26 12.18
N ARG A 44 -2.96 2.30 11.77
CA ARG A 44 -1.53 2.29 12.02
C ARG A 44 -0.74 2.90 10.85
N SER A 45 0.26 3.72 11.16
CA SER A 45 1.27 4.18 10.20
C SER A 45 2.29 3.08 9.94
N PHE A 46 2.66 2.92 8.67
CA PHE A 46 3.73 2.01 8.25
C PHE A 46 4.80 2.83 7.56
N ASP A 47 6.06 2.60 7.89
CA ASP A 47 7.15 2.97 7.00
C ASP A 47 7.17 2.03 5.78
N ARG A 48 7.83 2.46 4.71
CA ARG A 48 7.87 1.74 3.43
C ARG A 48 8.42 0.32 3.56
N GLU A 49 9.47 0.11 4.36
CA GLU A 49 10.08 -1.21 4.51
C GLU A 49 9.16 -2.15 5.27
N THR A 50 8.55 -1.70 6.37
CA THR A 50 7.57 -2.48 7.13
C THR A 50 6.35 -2.82 6.29
N LEU A 51 5.88 -1.88 5.45
CA LEU A 51 4.74 -2.11 4.55
C LEU A 51 5.08 -3.16 3.49
N LEU A 52 6.25 -3.06 2.86
CA LEU A 52 6.73 -4.02 1.88
C LEU A 52 6.96 -5.40 2.50
N GLU A 53 7.52 -5.48 3.70
CA GLU A 53 7.70 -6.72 4.45
C GLU A 53 6.35 -7.39 4.70
N TYR A 54 5.39 -6.64 5.25
CA TYR A 54 4.05 -7.13 5.54
C TYR A 54 3.35 -7.67 4.29
N VAL A 55 3.29 -6.87 3.21
CA VAL A 55 2.57 -7.28 2.01
C VAL A 55 3.28 -8.45 1.30
N SER A 56 4.60 -8.55 1.39
CA SER A 56 5.36 -9.68 0.85
C SER A 56 4.97 -10.97 1.58
N GLN A 57 4.99 -10.96 2.92
CA GLN A 57 4.58 -12.13 3.72
C GLN A 57 3.13 -12.53 3.47
N TRP A 58 2.22 -11.55 3.37
CA TRP A 58 0.83 -11.81 3.01
C TRP A 58 0.71 -12.49 1.64
N THR A 59 1.38 -11.92 0.63
CA THR A 59 1.29 -12.40 -0.75
C THR A 59 1.90 -13.80 -0.91
N ILE A 60 2.99 -14.10 -0.22
CA ILE A 60 3.60 -15.45 -0.17
C ILE A 60 2.58 -16.46 0.36
N LYS A 61 1.89 -16.14 1.46
CA LYS A 61 0.88 -17.03 2.06
C LYS A 61 -0.29 -17.33 1.13
N GLN A 62 -0.70 -16.36 0.31
CA GLN A 62 -1.85 -16.50 -0.58
C GLN A 62 -1.50 -17.15 -1.92
N THR A 63 -0.30 -16.92 -2.45
CA THR A 63 0.10 -17.36 -3.79
C THR A 63 1.00 -18.60 -3.79
N GLY A 64 1.66 -18.90 -2.67
CA GLY A 64 2.67 -19.96 -2.58
C GLY A 64 3.98 -19.65 -3.32
N GLN A 65 4.13 -18.43 -3.86
CA GLN A 65 5.32 -18.01 -4.60
C GLN A 65 6.51 -17.79 -3.66
N PRO A 66 7.75 -18.01 -4.14
CA PRO A 66 8.94 -17.87 -3.30
C PRO A 66 9.22 -16.41 -2.93
N GLU A 67 9.74 -16.19 -1.73
CA GLU A 67 9.97 -14.85 -1.17
C GLU A 67 10.78 -13.92 -2.10
N PRO A 68 11.94 -14.33 -2.68
CA PRO A 68 12.72 -13.43 -3.53
C PRO A 68 11.93 -12.89 -4.71
N LEU A 69 11.12 -13.75 -5.34
CA LEU A 69 10.29 -13.40 -6.48
C LEU A 69 9.17 -12.43 -6.09
N VAL A 70 8.50 -12.69 -4.95
CA VAL A 70 7.43 -11.81 -4.45
C VAL A 70 7.97 -10.43 -4.09
N ARG A 71 9.11 -10.37 -3.37
CA ARG A 71 9.72 -9.10 -2.98
C ARG A 71 10.21 -8.30 -4.19
N GLU A 72 10.78 -8.95 -5.19
CA GLU A 72 11.24 -8.29 -6.40
C GLU A 72 10.07 -7.71 -7.21
N VAL A 73 9.00 -8.49 -7.40
CA VAL A 73 7.79 -8.04 -8.12
C VAL A 73 7.10 -6.88 -7.40
N LEU A 74 6.89 -6.98 -6.08
CA LEU A 74 6.28 -5.91 -5.29
C LEU A 74 7.21 -4.68 -5.19
N GLY A 75 8.51 -4.90 -5.06
CA GLY A 75 9.52 -3.84 -5.05
C GLY A 75 9.60 -3.07 -6.37
N CYS A 76 9.43 -3.75 -7.51
CA CYS A 76 9.33 -3.11 -8.82
C CYS A 76 8.07 -2.25 -8.96
N ALA A 77 6.99 -2.59 -8.26
CA ALA A 77 5.80 -1.75 -8.14
C ALA A 77 5.97 -0.57 -7.15
N GLY A 78 7.22 -0.24 -6.77
CA GLY A 78 7.60 0.69 -5.72
C GLY A 78 6.83 2.02 -5.68
N ARG A 79 6.58 2.67 -6.83
CA ARG A 79 5.79 3.92 -6.85
C ARG A 79 4.41 3.79 -6.23
N TRP A 80 3.76 2.64 -6.40
CA TRP A 80 2.43 2.42 -5.83
C TRP A 80 2.50 2.09 -4.33
N LEU A 81 3.56 1.41 -3.89
CA LEU A 81 3.84 1.24 -2.46
C LEU A 81 4.05 2.60 -1.77
N ASP A 82 4.78 3.50 -2.41
CA ASP A 82 5.03 4.85 -1.90
C ASP A 82 3.72 5.66 -1.83
N GLU A 83 2.89 5.63 -2.88
CA GLU A 83 1.57 6.30 -2.89
C GLU A 83 0.64 5.80 -1.77
N VAL A 84 0.58 4.48 -1.53
CA VAL A 84 -0.24 3.91 -0.45
C VAL A 84 0.32 4.25 0.93
N ALA A 85 1.65 4.21 1.10
CA ALA A 85 2.30 4.60 2.35
C ALA A 85 2.04 6.07 2.69
N ASP A 86 2.10 6.96 1.69
CA ASP A 86 1.80 8.38 1.85
C ASP A 86 0.33 8.61 2.23
N GLU A 87 -0.62 7.92 1.60
CA GLU A 87 -2.04 8.01 1.96
C GLU A 87 -2.32 7.51 3.38
N LEU A 88 -1.67 6.42 3.80
CA LEU A 88 -1.75 5.94 5.18
C LEU A 88 -1.17 6.95 6.18
N ALA A 89 -0.06 7.61 5.83
CA ALA A 89 0.57 8.63 6.66
C ALA A 89 -0.28 9.90 6.77
N LYS A 90 -0.96 10.32 5.69
CA LYS A 90 -1.86 11.50 5.68
C LYS A 90 -3.15 11.32 6.46
N ARG A 91 -3.63 10.09 6.69
CA ARG A 91 -4.83 9.84 7.51
C ARG A 91 -4.61 9.98 9.02
N GLN A 92 -3.36 9.90 9.49
CA GLN A 92 -2.99 10.13 10.89
C GLN A 92 -3.28 11.55 11.40
N PRO A 93 -2.92 12.64 10.68
CA PRO A 93 -3.23 13.99 11.14
C PRO A 93 -4.74 14.28 11.20
N GLU A 94 -5.56 13.63 10.38
CA GLU A 94 -7.02 13.85 10.39
C GLU A 94 -7.72 13.20 11.59
N LEU A 95 -7.21 12.07 12.08
CA LEU A 95 -7.67 11.47 13.35
C LEU A 95 -7.12 12.20 14.59
N SER A 96 -6.01 12.91 14.45
CA SER A 96 -5.43 13.71 15.54
C SER A 96 -5.99 15.15 15.58
N GLY A 97 -6.62 15.62 14.50
CA GLY A 97 -7.17 16.97 14.38
C GLY A 97 -8.58 17.18 14.93
N LEU A 98 -9.27 16.13 15.38
CA LEU A 98 -10.62 16.23 15.98
C LEU A 98 -10.62 16.50 17.50
N SER A 99 -9.48 16.88 18.09
CA SER A 99 -9.39 17.29 19.50
C SER A 99 -9.02 18.77 19.68
N SER A 100 -9.48 19.66 18.79
CA SER A 100 -9.39 21.11 19.01
C SER A 100 -10.58 21.85 18.38
N HIS A 101 -11.74 21.62 18.97
CA HIS A 101 -12.92 22.49 18.91
C HIS A 101 -13.47 22.45 20.34
N ASP A 102 -13.78 23.52 21.07
CA ASP A 102 -13.79 24.97 20.96
C ASP A 102 -14.05 25.37 22.43
N GLU A 103 -13.40 26.39 22.98
CA GLU A 103 -14.09 27.29 23.92
C GLU A 103 -13.51 28.69 23.73
N GLY A 104 -14.33 29.51 23.07
CA GLY A 104 -14.11 30.93 22.91
C GLY A 104 -14.23 31.73 24.21
N ASP A 105 -13.53 32.86 24.19
CA ASP A 105 -13.99 34.17 24.62
C ASP A 105 -14.60 34.36 26.02
N SER A 106 -13.87 35.09 26.87
CA SER A 106 -14.49 36.08 27.75
C SER A 106 -13.48 37.18 28.06
N GLU A 107 -13.42 38.16 27.16
CA GLU A 107 -13.07 39.53 27.50
C GLU A 107 -14.37 40.29 27.76
N VAL A 108 -14.63 40.73 29.01
CA VAL A 108 -15.42 41.94 29.28
C VAL A 108 -15.07 42.51 30.68
N ALA A 109 -14.49 43.71 30.63
CA ALA A 109 -14.56 44.86 31.56
C ALA A 109 -14.43 44.65 33.08
#